data_AF-A0A7I8E233-F1
#
_entry.id   AF-A0A7I8E233-F1
#
_cell.length_a   1.000
_cell.length_b   1.000
_cell.length_c   1.000
_cell.angle_alpha   90.00
_cell.angle_beta   90.00
_cell.angle_gamma   90.00
#
_symmetry.space_group_name_H-M   'P 1'
#
loop_
_entity.id
_entity.type
_entity.pdbx_description
1 polymer ?
#
loop_
_entity_poly.entity_id
_entity_poly.type
_entity_poly.pdbx_seq_one_letter_code
_entity_poly.pdbx_strand_id
1 'polypeptide(L)'
;MSKLKKQFISNIPYYVLFFILLFIHIQLNVSTGDDVNFAIRAKSMTFTDFNIYKYYNWSSRQLIESVLYFISVHSHVWMLLNSLVITIIAKLIEAIFCNHTIKMKILCCIGTLIYPLIDMSSAGWMATTINYYWPLGAILINLYYLKKANNLIKLKWYEYIISSIALLFAANQEQGFAILLGTYFFYIIYCFINKRKISFFVILNIVLIIASGTYIFTCPGNWVRKKQEVKNWFPDFGTLSFFRKIEIGISSTVYPILFKNNVPMLFLSSTLLIIINTFKNSLVKASTMIIFVMTLVFGVLGKYLVDLYPNISFLYSILGKYGILSLSNLKSFVPYIMFLIEFITLLIIILFLIKDNRKNIDIFIILLIGFGSRFMLCFSPTVWVSGNRTALFFYFSMIIASCLLISRYHHRIKNLDYFMAIFGVFAFCNIINCLV
;
A
#
# COMPACT_ATOMS: atom_id res chain seq x y z
N MET A 1 -22.38 25.29 21.48
CA MET A 1 -22.40 23.89 20.97
C MET A 1 -21.49 23.03 21.86
N SER A 2 -22.00 21.95 22.47
CA SER A 2 -21.23 21.12 23.41
C SER A 2 -19.97 20.51 22.77
N LYS A 3 -18.93 20.25 23.57
CA LYS A 3 -17.65 19.64 23.12
C LYS A 3 -17.89 18.31 22.38
N LEU A 4 -18.84 17.52 22.87
CA LEU A 4 -19.30 16.28 22.26
C LEU A 4 -19.90 16.50 20.86
N LYS A 5 -20.78 17.50 20.70
CA LYS A 5 -21.39 17.81 19.40
C LYS A 5 -20.36 18.29 18.37
N LYS A 6 -19.36 19.08 18.78
CA LYS A 6 -18.23 19.46 17.91
C LYS A 6 -17.39 18.26 17.47
N GLN A 7 -17.10 17.35 18.40
CA GLN A 7 -16.31 16.14 18.11
C GLN A 7 -17.06 15.18 17.18
N PHE A 8 -18.38 15.01 17.38
CA PHE A 8 -19.24 14.21 16.52
C PHE A 8 -19.24 14.75 15.08
N ILE A 9 -19.53 16.04 14.90
CA ILE A 9 -19.57 16.67 13.58
C ILE A 9 -18.23 16.57 12.86
N SER A 10 -17.12 16.74 13.59
CA SER A 10 -15.78 16.64 13.02
C SER A 10 -15.44 15.23 12.50
N ASN A 11 -16.13 14.19 12.98
CA ASN A 11 -15.87 12.79 12.58
C ASN A 11 -16.88 12.25 11.56
N ILE A 12 -17.85 13.06 11.11
CA ILE A 12 -18.83 12.68 10.07
C ILE A 12 -18.18 12.01 8.85
N PRO A 13 -17.07 12.50 8.27
CA PRO A 13 -16.47 11.86 7.09
C PRO A 13 -16.12 10.38 7.32
N TYR A 14 -15.67 10.02 8.52
CA TYR A 14 -15.32 8.64 8.86
C TYR A 14 -16.56 7.77 9.05
N TYR A 15 -17.64 8.31 9.63
CA TYR A 15 -18.90 7.58 9.75
C TYR A 15 -19.49 7.30 8.36
N VAL A 16 -19.48 8.30 7.47
CA VAL A 16 -19.93 8.14 6.08
C VAL A 16 -19.10 7.07 5.37
N LEU A 17 -17.76 7.14 5.46
CA LEU A 17 -16.87 6.11 4.89
C LEU A 17 -17.19 4.72 5.42
N PHE A 18 -17.37 4.57 6.74
CA PHE A 18 -17.71 3.29 7.37
C PHE A 18 -19.00 2.70 6.82
N PHE A 19 -20.07 3.50 6.71
CA PHE A 19 -21.34 3.01 6.19
C PHE A 19 -21.30 2.70 4.69
N ILE A 20 -20.56 3.48 3.88
CA ILE A 20 -20.31 3.16 2.47
C ILE A 20 -19.62 1.80 2.35
N LEU A 21 -18.54 1.58 3.09
CA LEU A 21 -17.80 0.31 3.08
C LEU A 21 -18.63 -0.86 3.60
N LEU A 22 -19.42 -0.65 4.65
CA LEU A 22 -20.31 -1.68 5.19
C LEU A 22 -21.36 -2.09 4.16
N PHE A 23 -21.99 -1.13 3.49
CA PHE A 23 -22.94 -1.39 2.41
C PHE A 23 -22.31 -2.24 1.30
N ILE A 24 -21.10 -1.88 0.86
CA ILE A 24 -20.36 -2.65 -0.16
C ILE A 24 -20.06 -4.06 0.33
N HIS A 25 -19.44 -4.21 1.51
CA HIS A 25 -19.02 -5.52 2.00
C HIS A 25 -20.20 -6.48 2.22
N ILE A 26 -21.39 -5.97 2.56
CA ILE A 26 -22.61 -6.78 2.67
C ILE A 26 -23.02 -7.38 1.30
N GLN A 27 -22.73 -6.70 0.21
CA GLN A 27 -23.09 -7.14 -1.15
C GLN A 27 -22.05 -8.08 -1.78
N LEU A 28 -20.85 -8.20 -1.19
CA LEU A 28 -19.79 -9.02 -1.75
C LEU A 28 -20.04 -10.52 -1.54
N ASN A 29 -19.74 -11.32 -2.55
CA ASN A 29 -19.67 -12.76 -2.42
C ASN A 29 -18.34 -13.19 -1.79
N VAL A 30 -18.37 -13.45 -0.48
CA VAL A 30 -17.19 -13.78 0.33
C VAL A 30 -16.91 -15.28 0.47
N SER A 31 -17.55 -16.13 -0.34
CA SER A 31 -17.31 -17.59 -0.35
C SER A 31 -16.48 -18.01 -1.57
N THR A 32 -15.31 -17.37 -1.76
CA THR A 32 -14.47 -17.59 -2.95
C THR A 32 -13.00 -17.80 -2.59
N GLY A 33 -12.26 -18.52 -3.43
CA GLY A 33 -10.81 -18.70 -3.28
C GLY A 33 -10.39 -19.29 -1.93
N ASP A 34 -9.41 -18.65 -1.30
CA ASP A 34 -8.87 -19.07 -0.01
C ASP A 34 -9.87 -18.91 1.14
N ASP A 35 -10.89 -18.07 1.01
CA ASP A 35 -11.92 -17.91 2.05
C ASP A 35 -12.59 -19.26 2.34
N VAL A 36 -12.90 -20.03 1.29
CA VAL A 36 -13.49 -21.37 1.40
C VAL A 36 -12.48 -22.35 2.00
N ASN A 37 -11.22 -22.30 1.57
CA ASN A 37 -10.16 -23.19 2.08
C ASN A 37 -9.96 -23.00 3.59
N PHE A 38 -9.96 -21.75 4.07
CA PHE A 38 -9.86 -21.45 5.49
C PHE A 38 -11.11 -21.87 6.25
N ALA A 39 -12.31 -21.63 5.70
CA ALA A 39 -13.56 -22.04 6.33
C ALA A 39 -13.69 -23.56 6.47
N ILE A 40 -13.26 -24.33 5.47
CA ILE A 40 -13.21 -25.80 5.53
C ILE A 40 -12.27 -26.26 6.63
N ARG A 41 -11.05 -25.71 6.69
CA ARG A 41 -10.05 -26.05 7.73
C ARG A 41 -10.52 -25.67 9.13
N ALA A 42 -11.21 -24.55 9.27
CA ALA A 42 -11.80 -24.12 10.53
C ALA A 42 -12.88 -25.07 11.04
N LYS A 43 -13.58 -25.77 10.14
CA LYS A 43 -14.57 -26.79 10.49
C LYS A 43 -13.98 -28.18 10.67
N SER A 44 -12.84 -28.48 10.02
CA SER A 44 -12.27 -29.84 9.99
C SER A 44 -11.08 -30.08 10.92
N MET A 45 -10.43 -29.02 11.42
CA MET A 45 -9.26 -29.12 12.29
C MET A 45 -9.41 -28.23 13.52
N THR A 46 -8.84 -28.63 14.65
CA THR A 46 -8.76 -27.76 15.83
C THR A 46 -7.85 -26.56 15.54
N PHE A 47 -8.03 -25.45 16.28
CA PHE A 47 -7.19 -24.26 16.14
C PHE A 47 -5.70 -24.55 16.36
N THR A 48 -5.39 -25.42 17.32
CA THR A 48 -4.02 -25.82 17.64
C THR A 48 -3.42 -26.63 16.49
N ASP A 49 -4.13 -27.65 16.00
CA ASP A 49 -3.66 -28.48 14.89
C ASP A 49 -3.46 -27.66 13.62
N PHE A 50 -4.38 -26.74 13.35
CA PHE A 50 -4.27 -25.80 12.24
C PHE A 50 -2.97 -24.98 12.32
N ASN A 51 -2.67 -24.38 13.47
CA ASN A 51 -1.46 -23.55 13.63
C ASN A 51 -0.17 -24.35 13.51
N ILE A 52 -0.13 -25.55 14.10
CA ILE A 52 1.01 -26.47 13.97
C ILE A 52 1.20 -26.86 12.51
N TYR A 53 0.12 -27.29 11.84
CA TYR A 53 0.16 -27.66 10.43
C TYR A 53 0.69 -26.51 9.56
N LYS A 54 0.19 -25.28 9.75
CA LYS A 54 0.60 -24.12 8.97
C LYS A 54 2.06 -23.74 9.21
N TYR A 55 2.55 -23.83 10.45
CA TYR A 55 3.95 -23.56 10.77
C TYR A 55 4.91 -24.48 10.03
N TYR A 56 4.62 -25.78 10.04
CA TYR A 56 5.51 -26.78 9.45
C TYR A 56 5.39 -26.86 7.93
N ASN A 57 4.21 -26.56 7.37
CA ASN A 57 3.92 -26.90 5.97
C ASN A 57 3.64 -25.71 5.05
N TRP A 58 3.40 -24.49 5.57
CA TRP A 58 2.91 -23.41 4.72
C TRP A 58 3.47 -22.01 4.96
N SER A 59 3.38 -21.47 6.18
CA SER A 59 3.58 -20.02 6.34
C SER A 59 3.95 -19.62 7.76
N SER A 60 4.78 -18.58 7.87
CA SER A 60 5.01 -17.83 9.11
C SER A 60 3.86 -16.90 9.48
N ARG A 61 2.83 -16.75 8.64
CA ARG A 61 1.72 -15.81 8.87
C ARG A 61 0.71 -16.29 9.93
N GLN A 62 1.17 -16.97 10.98
CA GLN A 62 0.30 -17.57 12.00
C GLN A 62 -0.66 -16.58 12.68
N LEU A 63 -0.23 -15.36 13.00
CA LEU A 63 -1.11 -14.39 13.67
C LEU A 63 -2.23 -13.93 12.72
N ILE A 64 -1.87 -13.63 11.48
CA ILE A 64 -2.81 -13.20 10.44
C ILE A 64 -3.76 -14.34 10.09
N GLU A 65 -3.22 -15.54 9.87
CA GLU A 65 -3.97 -16.72 9.48
C GLU A 65 -4.81 -17.29 10.62
N SER A 66 -4.44 -17.06 11.88
CA SER A 66 -5.28 -17.36 13.06
C SER A 66 -6.52 -16.48 13.08
N VAL A 67 -6.37 -15.19 12.80
CA VAL A 67 -7.53 -14.28 12.68
C VAL A 67 -8.43 -14.74 11.53
N LEU A 68 -7.84 -15.09 10.39
CA LEU A 68 -8.58 -15.61 9.24
C LEU A 68 -9.29 -16.94 9.53
N TYR A 69 -8.67 -17.85 10.29
CA TYR A 69 -9.28 -19.11 10.73
C TYR A 69 -10.63 -18.85 11.42
N PHE A 70 -10.66 -17.97 12.43
CA PHE A 70 -11.90 -17.67 13.16
C PHE A 70 -12.91 -16.86 12.32
N ILE A 71 -12.43 -15.93 11.49
CA ILE A 71 -13.30 -15.04 10.72
C ILE A 71 -13.91 -15.73 9.49
N SER A 72 -13.20 -16.68 8.88
CA SER A 72 -13.62 -17.35 7.64
C SER A 72 -14.97 -18.07 7.75
N VAL A 73 -15.37 -18.49 8.95
CA VAL A 73 -16.68 -19.11 9.22
C VAL A 73 -17.77 -18.09 9.61
N HIS A 74 -17.41 -16.81 9.74
CA HIS A 74 -18.26 -15.72 10.20
C HIS A 74 -18.16 -14.48 9.28
N SER A 75 -18.64 -14.62 8.05
CA SER A 75 -18.61 -13.56 7.01
C SER A 75 -19.16 -12.21 7.48
N HIS A 76 -20.27 -12.18 8.23
CA HIS A 76 -20.85 -10.93 8.73
C HIS A 76 -19.92 -10.19 9.71
N VAL A 77 -19.15 -10.93 10.51
CA VAL A 77 -18.13 -10.34 11.40
C VAL A 77 -17.01 -9.73 10.56
N TRP A 78 -16.58 -10.41 9.49
CA TRP A 78 -15.62 -9.83 8.55
C TRP A 78 -16.13 -8.53 7.94
N MET A 79 -17.37 -8.49 7.44
CA MET A 79 -17.95 -7.30 6.81
C MET A 79 -17.88 -6.08 7.73
N LEU A 80 -18.25 -6.26 9.00
CA LEU A 80 -18.20 -5.21 10.01
C LEU A 80 -16.76 -4.77 10.32
N LEU A 81 -15.89 -5.73 10.63
CA LEU A 81 -14.52 -5.45 11.05
C LEU A 81 -13.68 -4.87 9.90
N ASN A 82 -13.84 -5.36 8.68
CA ASN A 82 -13.09 -4.88 7.53
C ASN A 82 -13.48 -3.43 7.18
N SER A 83 -14.77 -3.08 7.22
CA SER A 83 -15.22 -1.69 7.10
C SER A 83 -14.62 -0.79 8.17
N LEU A 84 -14.56 -1.28 9.41
CA LEU A 84 -13.95 -0.56 10.52
C LEU A 84 -12.45 -0.37 10.31
N VAL A 85 -11.71 -1.40 9.89
CA VAL A 85 -10.26 -1.35 9.64
C VAL A 85 -9.93 -0.32 8.57
N ILE A 86 -10.61 -0.34 7.42
CA ILE A 86 -10.35 0.63 6.34
C ILE A 86 -10.70 2.06 6.78
N THR A 87 -11.77 2.23 7.57
CA THR A 87 -12.12 3.53 8.15
C THR A 87 -11.05 4.03 9.13
N ILE A 88 -10.52 3.13 9.97
CA ILE A 88 -9.41 3.43 10.90
C ILE A 88 -8.16 3.82 10.11
N ILE A 89 -7.87 3.18 8.98
CA ILE A 89 -6.75 3.55 8.10
C ILE A 89 -6.89 5.00 7.62
N ALA A 90 -8.04 5.40 7.09
CA ALA A 90 -8.27 6.80 6.67
C ALA A 90 -8.05 7.79 7.82
N LYS A 91 -8.54 7.45 9.01
CA LYS A 91 -8.37 8.25 10.22
C LYS A 91 -6.91 8.32 10.69
N LEU A 92 -6.16 7.22 10.60
CA LEU A 92 -4.75 7.19 11.00
C LEU A 92 -3.87 7.95 10.00
N ILE A 93 -4.12 7.84 8.69
CA ILE A 93 -3.42 8.64 7.68
C ILE A 93 -3.59 10.13 7.99
N GLU A 94 -4.83 10.55 8.25
CA GLU A 94 -5.12 11.92 8.66
C GLU A 94 -4.37 12.28 9.96
N ALA A 95 -4.51 11.47 11.01
CA ALA A 95 -3.95 11.78 12.31
C ALA A 95 -2.42 11.82 12.35
N ILE A 96 -1.75 11.04 11.49
CA ILE A 96 -0.29 10.96 11.41
C ILE A 96 0.25 12.05 10.49
N PHE A 97 -0.38 12.33 9.36
CA PHE A 97 0.24 13.12 8.30
C PHE A 97 -0.44 14.48 8.03
N CYS A 98 -1.63 14.74 8.56
CA CYS A 98 -2.45 15.90 8.17
C CYS A 98 -2.75 16.87 9.31
N ASN A 99 -3.36 18.02 8.96
CA ASN A 99 -3.66 19.15 9.87
C ASN A 99 -5.08 19.12 10.50
N HIS A 100 -5.75 17.97 10.59
CA HIS A 100 -7.05 17.78 11.27
C HIS A 100 -8.24 18.60 10.75
N THR A 101 -8.09 19.32 9.62
CA THR A 101 -9.21 20.03 8.99
C THR A 101 -10.21 19.06 8.38
N ILE A 102 -11.48 19.45 8.30
CA ILE A 102 -12.54 18.61 7.70
C ILE A 102 -12.21 18.20 6.25
N LYS A 103 -11.60 19.11 5.47
CA LYS A 103 -11.17 18.83 4.10
C LYS A 103 -10.12 17.72 4.06
N MET A 104 -9.14 17.73 4.97
CA MET A 104 -8.15 16.66 5.03
C MET A 104 -8.74 15.32 5.47
N LYS A 105 -9.75 15.31 6.34
CA LYS A 105 -10.48 14.09 6.71
C LYS A 105 -11.18 13.48 5.50
N ILE A 106 -11.91 14.31 4.74
CA ILE A 106 -12.59 13.90 3.51
C ILE A 106 -11.57 13.40 2.48
N LEU A 107 -10.47 14.12 2.28
CA LEU A 107 -9.40 13.75 1.35
C LEU A 107 -8.79 12.39 1.71
N CYS A 108 -8.54 12.11 2.99
CA CYS A 108 -8.02 10.80 3.41
C CYS A 108 -9.04 9.69 3.15
N CYS A 109 -10.34 9.95 3.34
CA CYS A 109 -11.41 8.99 3.01
C CYS A 109 -11.46 8.71 1.49
N ILE A 110 -11.41 9.74 0.65
CA ILE A 110 -11.31 9.60 -0.81
C ILE A 110 -10.05 8.81 -1.16
N GLY A 111 -8.90 9.16 -0.56
CA GLY A 111 -7.63 8.48 -0.72
C GLY A 111 -7.70 6.98 -0.45
N THR A 112 -8.45 6.55 0.57
CA THR A 112 -8.65 5.12 0.83
C THR A 112 -9.52 4.40 -0.20
N LEU A 113 -10.46 5.10 -0.84
CA LEU A 113 -11.41 4.55 -1.81
C LEU A 113 -10.90 4.58 -3.26
N ILE A 114 -9.88 5.38 -3.57
CA ILE A 114 -9.24 5.36 -4.90
C ILE A 114 -8.33 4.14 -5.12
N TYR A 115 -7.99 3.40 -4.06
CA TYR A 115 -7.40 2.08 -4.22
C TYR A 115 -8.42 1.14 -4.89
N PRO A 116 -8.04 0.39 -5.95
CA PRO A 116 -8.94 -0.54 -6.62
C PRO A 116 -9.25 -1.73 -5.70
N LEU A 117 -10.32 -1.63 -4.91
CA LEU A 117 -10.73 -2.64 -3.93
C LEU A 117 -10.88 -4.04 -4.53
N ILE A 118 -11.25 -4.14 -5.81
CA ILE A 118 -11.35 -5.40 -6.55
C ILE A 118 -10.05 -6.20 -6.56
N ASP A 119 -8.88 -5.58 -6.41
CA ASP A 119 -7.62 -6.31 -6.30
C ASP A 119 -7.64 -7.29 -5.10
N MET A 120 -8.41 -6.97 -4.05
CA MET A 120 -8.62 -7.83 -2.89
C MET A 120 -9.54 -9.03 -3.17
N SER A 121 -10.28 -9.10 -4.28
CA SER A 121 -11.06 -10.32 -4.57
C SER A 121 -10.16 -11.50 -5.01
N SER A 122 -8.93 -11.21 -5.45
CA SER A 122 -8.10 -12.13 -6.25
C SER A 122 -7.71 -13.48 -5.61
N ALA A 123 -7.79 -13.62 -4.29
CA ALA A 123 -7.59 -14.90 -3.60
C ALA A 123 -8.71 -15.19 -2.58
N GLY A 124 -9.85 -14.50 -2.66
CA GLY A 124 -10.87 -14.46 -1.61
C GLY A 124 -10.79 -13.13 -0.84
N TRP A 125 -11.94 -12.51 -0.63
CA TRP A 125 -12.06 -11.19 -0.02
C TRP A 125 -11.57 -11.17 1.42
N MET A 126 -11.91 -12.21 2.21
CA MET A 126 -11.49 -12.28 3.61
C MET A 126 -9.98 -12.52 3.71
N ALA A 127 -9.48 -13.49 2.96
CA ALA A 127 -8.09 -13.89 2.98
C ALA A 127 -7.16 -12.75 2.59
N THR A 128 -7.46 -12.04 1.50
CA THR A 128 -6.61 -10.93 1.05
C THR A 128 -6.69 -9.72 1.96
N THR A 129 -7.88 -9.26 2.37
CA THR A 129 -8.01 -8.04 3.18
C THR A 129 -7.36 -8.21 4.56
N ILE A 130 -7.50 -9.40 5.17
CA ILE A 130 -6.82 -9.74 6.42
C ILE A 130 -5.31 -9.86 6.23
N ASN A 131 -4.82 -10.27 5.05
CA ASN A 131 -3.37 -10.30 4.76
C ASN A 131 -2.78 -8.95 4.34
N TYR A 132 -3.56 -7.97 3.85
CA TYR A 132 -3.00 -6.70 3.33
C TYR A 132 -3.52 -5.47 4.05
N TYR A 133 -4.84 -5.24 4.04
CA TYR A 133 -5.46 -4.08 4.68
C TYR A 133 -5.27 -4.08 6.20
N TRP A 134 -5.44 -5.22 6.86
CA TRP A 134 -5.32 -5.30 8.31
C TRP A 134 -3.87 -5.04 8.77
N PRO A 135 -2.84 -5.63 8.14
CA PRO A 135 -1.46 -5.25 8.38
C PRO A 135 -1.15 -3.79 8.07
N LEU A 136 -1.72 -3.19 7.01
CA LEU A 136 -1.57 -1.75 6.77
C LEU A 136 -2.13 -0.92 7.93
N GLY A 137 -3.32 -1.25 8.42
CA GLY A 137 -3.90 -0.62 9.60
C GLY A 137 -3.00 -0.77 10.83
N ALA A 138 -2.45 -1.96 11.04
CA ALA A 138 -1.55 -2.25 12.16
C ALA A 138 -0.21 -1.51 12.06
N ILE A 139 0.37 -1.37 10.86
CA ILE A 139 1.52 -0.50 10.60
C ILE A 139 1.20 0.94 11.00
N LEU A 140 0.07 1.48 10.53
CA LEU A 140 -0.33 2.85 10.83
C LEU A 140 -0.61 3.07 12.33
N ILE A 141 -1.17 2.08 13.05
CA ILE A 141 -1.31 2.14 14.50
C ILE A 141 0.06 2.28 15.17
N ASN A 142 1.05 1.48 14.74
CA ASN A 142 2.41 1.58 15.25
C ASN A 142 3.03 2.97 14.96
N LEU A 143 2.88 3.46 13.73
CA LEU A 143 3.39 4.78 13.32
C LEU A 143 2.72 5.93 14.07
N TYR A 144 1.44 5.80 14.44
CA TYR A 144 0.74 6.78 15.27
C TYR A 144 1.39 6.91 16.65
N TYR A 145 1.74 5.80 17.29
CA TYR A 145 2.44 5.83 18.58
C TYR A 145 3.92 6.25 18.44
N LEU A 146 4.58 5.90 17.33
CA LEU A 146 5.91 6.42 17.00
C LEU A 146 5.89 7.95 16.87
N LYS A 147 4.87 8.52 16.20
CA LYS A 147 4.68 9.98 16.11
C LYS A 147 4.49 10.61 17.49
N LYS A 148 3.67 10.01 18.36
CA LYS A 148 3.51 10.50 19.76
C LYS A 148 4.83 10.49 20.52
N ALA A 149 5.56 9.37 20.48
CA ALA A 149 6.86 9.24 21.14
C ALA A 149 7.87 10.26 20.59
N ASN A 150 7.89 10.49 19.27
CA ASN A 150 8.76 11.48 18.63
C ASN A 150 8.43 12.93 19.03
N ASN A 151 7.17 13.20 19.35
CA ASN A 151 6.70 14.49 19.86
C ASN A 151 6.90 14.62 21.39
N LEU A 152 7.67 13.73 22.01
CA LEU A 152 7.95 13.71 23.45
C LEU A 152 6.69 13.59 24.32
N ILE A 153 5.61 13.05 23.76
CA ILE A 153 4.38 12.76 24.51
C ILE A 153 4.59 11.44 25.25
N LYS A 154 4.47 11.46 26.58
CA LYS A 154 4.59 10.27 27.42
C LYS A 154 3.50 9.26 27.04
N LEU A 155 3.93 8.09 26.59
CA LEU A 155 3.04 6.97 26.29
C LEU A 155 2.54 6.32 27.58
N LYS A 156 1.27 5.94 27.60
CA LYS A 156 0.67 5.13 28.67
C LYS A 156 1.00 3.65 28.46
N TRP A 157 1.00 2.86 29.52
CA TRP A 157 1.38 1.44 29.48
C TRP A 157 0.58 0.64 28.42
N TYR A 158 -0.72 0.88 28.29
CA TYR A 158 -1.55 0.20 27.29
C TYR A 158 -1.22 0.61 25.84
N GLU A 159 -0.66 1.81 25.62
CA GLU A 159 -0.24 2.26 24.28
C GLU A 159 0.98 1.46 23.80
N TYR A 160 1.90 1.10 24.72
CA TYR A 160 2.99 0.17 24.41
C TYR A 160 2.45 -1.19 23.97
N ILE A 161 1.45 -1.73 24.68
CA ILE A 161 0.87 -3.03 24.38
C ILE A 161 0.17 -3.01 23.02
N ILE A 162 -0.73 -2.04 22.79
CA ILE A 162 -1.46 -1.90 21.52
C ILE A 162 -0.47 -1.76 20.36
N SER A 163 0.54 -0.91 20.52
CA SER A 163 1.54 -0.69 19.47
C SER A 163 2.39 -1.93 19.19
N SER A 164 2.70 -2.72 20.22
CA SER A 164 3.50 -3.95 20.09
C SER A 164 2.70 -5.06 19.42
N ILE A 165 1.43 -5.23 19.80
CA ILE A 165 0.52 -6.20 19.15
C ILE A 165 0.33 -5.82 17.67
N ALA A 166 0.09 -4.54 17.38
CA ALA A 166 -0.04 -4.07 16.00
C ALA A 166 1.25 -4.31 15.19
N LEU A 167 2.42 -4.06 15.79
CA LEU A 167 3.69 -4.34 15.14
C LEU A 167 3.85 -5.83 14.84
N LEU A 168 3.64 -6.70 15.82
CA LEU A 168 3.78 -8.15 15.64
C LEU A 168 2.81 -8.69 14.59
N PHE A 169 1.55 -8.20 14.60
CA PHE A 169 0.57 -8.57 13.59
C PHE A 169 0.99 -8.13 12.17
N ALA A 170 1.46 -6.90 12.01
CA ALA A 170 1.93 -6.38 10.73
C ALA A 170 3.22 -7.09 10.24
N ALA A 171 4.19 -7.28 11.14
CA ALA A 171 5.47 -7.90 10.85
C ALA A 171 5.39 -9.42 10.72
N ASN A 172 4.20 -10.02 10.86
CA ASN A 172 3.99 -11.46 10.69
C ASN A 172 4.02 -11.90 9.22
N GLN A 173 3.85 -10.94 8.29
CA GLN A 173 4.07 -11.14 6.86
C GLN A 173 5.31 -10.38 6.35
N GLU A 174 5.89 -10.85 5.27
CA GLU A 174 7.18 -10.41 4.74
C GLU A 174 7.18 -8.93 4.32
N GLN A 175 6.12 -8.46 3.63
CA GLN A 175 6.01 -7.06 3.20
C GLN A 175 5.85 -6.11 4.40
N GLY A 176 4.99 -6.47 5.37
CA GLY A 176 4.77 -5.66 6.57
C GLY A 176 6.02 -5.57 7.44
N PHE A 177 6.76 -6.69 7.58
CA PHE A 177 8.08 -6.70 8.21
C PHE A 177 9.06 -5.75 7.51
N ALA A 178 9.19 -5.83 6.18
CA ALA A 178 10.12 -4.99 5.42
C ALA A 178 9.79 -3.48 5.55
N ILE A 179 8.50 -3.12 5.57
CA ILE A 179 8.05 -1.73 5.77
C ILE A 179 8.43 -1.22 7.15
N LEU A 180 8.18 -2.00 8.21
CA LEU A 180 8.52 -1.62 9.57
C LEU A 180 10.04 -1.53 9.75
N LEU A 181 10.80 -2.49 9.22
CA LEU A 181 12.26 -2.44 9.22
C LEU A 181 12.78 -1.17 8.54
N GLY A 182 12.30 -0.86 7.33
CA GLY A 182 12.67 0.36 6.61
C GLY A 182 12.29 1.63 7.36
N THR A 183 11.09 1.67 7.96
CA THR A 183 10.63 2.84 8.71
C THR A 183 11.48 3.10 9.94
N TYR A 184 11.77 2.07 10.74
CA TYR A 184 12.61 2.22 11.92
C TYR A 184 14.08 2.49 11.57
N PHE A 185 14.60 1.92 10.48
CA PHE A 185 15.92 2.24 9.96
C PHE A 185 16.07 3.74 9.65
N PHE A 186 15.16 4.31 8.85
CA PHE A 186 15.20 5.75 8.55
C PHE A 186 14.91 6.63 9.77
N TYR A 187 14.07 6.17 10.70
CA TYR A 187 13.81 6.88 11.95
C TYR A 187 15.06 6.95 12.84
N ILE A 188 15.83 5.87 12.92
CA ILE A 188 17.12 5.84 13.65
C ILE A 188 18.11 6.81 13.02
N ILE A 189 18.24 6.82 11.69
CA ILE A 189 19.06 7.80 10.96
C ILE A 189 18.61 9.23 11.29
N TYR A 190 17.30 9.48 11.28
CA TYR A 190 16.73 10.77 11.69
C TYR A 190 17.11 11.15 13.13
N CYS A 191 17.06 10.21 14.07
CA CYS A 191 17.50 10.46 15.45
C CYS A 191 18.99 10.81 15.53
N PHE A 192 19.85 10.07 14.81
CA PHE A 192 21.29 10.34 14.80
C PHE A 192 21.63 11.72 14.20
N ILE A 193 21.09 12.03 13.03
CA ILE A 193 21.31 13.32 12.35
C ILE A 193 20.88 14.50 13.24
N ASN A 194 19.75 14.35 13.93
CA ASN A 194 19.20 15.41 14.78
C ASN A 194 19.64 15.31 16.25
N LYS A 195 20.63 14.46 16.56
CA LYS A 195 21.15 14.22 17.93
C LYS A 195 20.05 13.96 18.96
N ARG A 196 18.97 13.26 18.56
CA ARG A 196 17.86 12.89 19.43
C ARG A 196 18.14 11.57 20.14
N LYS A 197 17.79 11.49 21.42
CA LYS A 197 17.85 10.24 22.19
C LYS A 197 16.82 9.24 21.65
N ILE A 198 17.24 7.99 21.52
CA ILE A 198 16.35 6.88 21.16
C ILE A 198 15.53 6.53 22.40
N SER A 199 14.20 6.61 22.29
CA SER A 199 13.30 6.27 23.40
C SER A 199 13.22 4.76 23.61
N PHE A 200 12.89 4.33 24.83
CA PHE A 200 12.63 2.91 25.14
C PHE A 200 11.58 2.29 24.20
N PHE A 201 10.56 3.07 23.82
CA PHE A 201 9.56 2.64 22.84
C PHE A 201 10.20 2.21 21.52
N VAL A 202 11.14 2.99 20.99
CA VAL A 202 11.81 2.69 19.72
C VAL A 202 12.67 1.43 19.85
N ILE A 203 13.40 1.29 20.96
CA ILE A 203 14.22 0.10 21.25
C ILE A 203 13.34 -1.15 21.30
N LEU A 204 12.23 -1.11 22.05
CA LEU A 204 11.26 -2.21 22.14
C LEU A 204 10.79 -2.64 20.75
N ASN A 205 10.35 -1.69 19.91
CA ASN A 205 9.86 -2.00 18.57
C ASN A 205 10.95 -2.59 17.67
N ILE A 206 12.20 -2.14 17.76
CA ILE A 206 13.33 -2.73 17.02
C ILE A 206 13.53 -4.20 17.43
N VAL A 207 13.52 -4.49 18.73
CA VAL A 207 13.64 -5.86 19.24
C VAL A 207 12.52 -6.74 18.69
N LEU A 208 11.28 -6.25 18.70
CA LEU A 208 10.13 -7.00 18.15
C LEU A 208 10.22 -7.20 16.62
N ILE A 209 10.74 -6.22 15.88
CA ILE A 209 10.99 -6.35 14.43
C ILE A 209 12.04 -7.44 14.18
N ILE A 210 13.16 -7.42 14.91
CA ILE A 210 14.21 -8.44 14.80
C ILE A 210 13.63 -9.82 15.11
N ALA A 211 12.90 -9.96 16.22
CA ALA A 211 12.24 -11.22 16.58
C ALA A 211 11.27 -11.71 15.50
N SER A 212 10.47 -10.82 14.91
CA SER A 212 9.55 -11.15 13.81
C SER A 212 10.30 -11.59 12.56
N GLY A 213 11.40 -10.92 12.21
CA GLY A 213 12.28 -11.30 11.12
C GLY A 213 12.90 -12.68 11.34
N THR A 214 13.48 -12.93 12.51
CA THR A 214 14.01 -14.25 12.88
C THR A 214 12.95 -15.33 12.75
N TYR A 215 11.74 -15.08 13.23
CA TYR A 215 10.63 -16.01 13.12
C TYR A 215 10.25 -16.30 11.66
N ILE A 216 10.16 -15.29 10.79
CA ILE A 216 9.88 -15.46 9.35
C ILE A 216 10.96 -16.32 8.68
N PHE A 217 12.25 -16.01 8.92
CA PHE A 217 13.36 -16.68 8.25
C PHE A 217 13.61 -18.11 8.75
N THR A 218 13.25 -18.40 10.00
CA THR A 218 13.41 -19.74 10.60
C THR A 218 12.18 -20.63 10.42
N CYS A 219 11.03 -20.09 10.01
CA CYS A 219 9.80 -20.86 9.82
C CYS A 219 9.97 -21.92 8.71
N PRO A 220 9.86 -23.23 9.02
CA PRO A 220 10.03 -24.29 8.04
C PRO A 220 8.96 -24.29 6.95
N GLY A 221 7.72 -23.90 7.29
CA GLY A 221 6.61 -23.84 6.35
C GLY A 221 6.85 -22.90 5.18
N ASN A 222 7.57 -21.78 5.39
CA ASN A 222 7.93 -20.87 4.31
C ASN A 222 8.81 -21.54 3.25
N TRP A 223 9.72 -22.44 3.67
CA TRP A 223 10.58 -23.20 2.76
C TRP A 223 9.80 -24.26 1.99
N VAL A 224 8.88 -24.96 2.67
CA VAL A 224 7.98 -25.94 2.04
C VAL A 224 7.10 -25.26 0.98
N ARG A 225 6.44 -24.16 1.36
CA ARG A 225 5.63 -23.36 0.43
C ARG A 225 6.44 -22.84 -0.74
N LYS A 226 7.64 -22.31 -0.51
CA LYS A 226 8.51 -21.83 -1.60
C LYS A 226 8.82 -22.93 -2.62
N LYS A 227 9.11 -24.17 -2.17
CA LYS A 227 9.33 -25.31 -3.08
C LYS A 227 8.07 -25.63 -3.90
N GLN A 228 6.90 -25.64 -3.26
CA GLN A 228 5.63 -25.87 -3.95
C GLN A 228 5.30 -24.73 -4.94
N GLU A 229 5.53 -23.48 -4.56
CA GLU A 229 5.29 -22.33 -5.41
C GLU A 229 6.23 -22.29 -6.62
N VAL A 230 7.51 -22.68 -6.46
CA VAL A 230 8.44 -22.86 -7.59
C VAL A 230 7.87 -23.92 -8.54
N LYS A 231 7.48 -25.09 -8.03
CA LYS A 231 6.92 -26.17 -8.86
C LYS A 231 5.65 -25.74 -9.61
N ASN A 232 4.76 -25.02 -8.95
CA ASN A 232 3.42 -24.74 -9.48
C ASN A 232 3.37 -23.48 -10.35
N TRP A 233 4.19 -22.46 -10.06
CA TRP A 233 4.03 -21.13 -10.66
C TRP A 233 5.23 -20.67 -11.48
N PHE A 234 6.45 -21.03 -11.05
CA PHE A 234 7.66 -20.59 -11.75
C PHE A 234 8.81 -21.60 -11.62
N PRO A 235 8.76 -22.72 -12.38
CA PRO A 235 9.74 -23.82 -12.24
C PRO A 235 11.20 -23.38 -12.41
N ASP A 236 11.44 -22.45 -13.34
CA ASP A 236 12.78 -21.94 -13.65
C ASP A 236 13.28 -20.89 -12.65
N PHE A 237 12.48 -20.50 -11.66
CA PHE A 237 12.84 -19.40 -10.74
C PHE A 237 14.16 -19.65 -9.99
N GLY A 238 14.49 -20.92 -9.72
CA GLY A 238 15.75 -21.32 -9.11
C GLY A 238 16.98 -21.08 -9.99
N THR A 239 16.83 -21.21 -11.31
CA THR A 239 17.94 -21.10 -12.29
C THR A 239 18.15 -19.67 -12.80
N LEU A 240 17.19 -18.78 -12.57
CA LEU A 240 17.31 -17.37 -12.94
C LEU A 240 18.47 -16.67 -12.21
N SER A 241 19.27 -15.92 -12.97
CA SER A 241 20.31 -15.06 -12.42
C SER A 241 19.73 -13.94 -11.55
N PHE A 242 20.57 -13.39 -10.67
CA PHE A 242 20.19 -12.27 -9.81
C PHE A 242 19.64 -11.06 -10.59
N PHE A 243 20.31 -10.67 -11.67
CA PHE A 243 19.88 -9.54 -12.50
C PHE A 243 18.55 -9.83 -13.23
N ARG A 244 18.30 -11.07 -13.64
CA ARG A 244 17.01 -11.43 -14.26
C ARG A 244 15.86 -11.37 -13.25
N LYS A 245 16.10 -11.74 -12.00
CA LYS A 245 15.13 -11.57 -10.91
C LYS A 245 14.82 -10.09 -10.67
N ILE A 246 15.84 -9.24 -10.64
CA ILE A 246 15.67 -7.78 -10.53
C ILE A 246 14.81 -7.26 -11.68
N GLU A 247 15.11 -7.62 -12.93
CA GLU A 247 14.37 -7.19 -14.11
C GLU A 247 12.88 -7.59 -14.05
N ILE A 248 12.60 -8.84 -13.63
CA ILE A 248 11.23 -9.32 -13.37
C ILE A 248 10.55 -8.47 -12.27
N GLY A 249 11.28 -8.17 -11.19
CA GLY A 249 10.83 -7.30 -10.12
C GLY A 249 10.42 -5.92 -10.59
N ILE A 250 11.30 -5.26 -11.34
CA ILE A 250 11.04 -3.95 -11.95
C ILE A 250 9.83 -4.06 -12.87
N SER A 251 9.81 -5.02 -13.80
CA SER A 251 8.69 -5.24 -14.72
C SER A 251 7.35 -5.40 -14.00
N SER A 252 7.29 -6.22 -12.95
CA SER A 252 6.09 -6.49 -12.16
C SER A 252 5.57 -5.30 -11.35
N THR A 253 6.43 -4.29 -11.15
CA THR A 253 6.13 -3.06 -10.41
C THR A 253 5.79 -1.92 -11.36
N VAL A 254 6.60 -1.75 -12.40
CA VAL A 254 6.54 -0.66 -13.38
C VAL A 254 5.36 -0.81 -14.33
N TYR A 255 5.11 -2.02 -14.83
CA TYR A 255 4.05 -2.22 -15.81
C TYR A 255 2.66 -1.81 -15.26
N PRO A 256 2.25 -2.20 -14.03
CA PRO A 256 1.01 -1.69 -13.44
C PRO A 256 0.96 -0.18 -13.19
N ILE A 257 2.11 0.49 -13.02
CA ILE A 257 2.16 1.96 -12.86
C ILE A 257 1.87 2.64 -14.19
N LEU A 258 2.52 2.19 -15.25
CA LEU A 258 2.48 2.84 -16.55
C LEU A 258 1.25 2.49 -17.39
N PHE A 259 0.84 1.22 -17.37
CA PHE A 259 -0.07 0.65 -18.39
C PHE A 259 -1.33 0.00 -17.82
N LYS A 260 -1.53 0.03 -16.50
CA LYS A 260 -2.81 -0.34 -15.89
C LYS A 260 -3.50 0.90 -15.33
N ASN A 261 -4.79 0.77 -15.04
CA ASN A 261 -5.56 1.82 -14.39
C ASN A 261 -5.04 2.05 -12.95
N ASN A 262 -4.08 2.97 -12.79
CA ASN A 262 -3.45 3.30 -11.52
C ASN A 262 -3.91 4.67 -11.00
N VAL A 263 -5.13 4.68 -10.46
CA VAL A 263 -5.72 5.87 -9.84
C VAL A 263 -4.86 6.43 -8.69
N PRO A 264 -4.21 5.61 -7.82
CA PRO A 264 -3.26 6.12 -6.83
C PRO A 264 -2.10 6.94 -7.41
N MET A 265 -1.52 6.50 -8.53
CA MET A 265 -0.46 7.27 -9.22
C MET A 265 -1.04 8.54 -9.84
N LEU A 266 -2.24 8.48 -10.45
CA LEU A 266 -2.91 9.68 -10.97
C LEU A 266 -3.19 10.69 -9.85
N PHE A 267 -3.55 10.22 -8.66
CA PHE A 267 -3.75 11.06 -7.49
C PHE A 267 -2.46 11.75 -7.06
N LEU A 268 -1.33 11.03 -7.04
CA LEU A 268 -0.02 11.60 -6.77
C LEU A 268 0.41 12.62 -7.83
N SER A 269 0.36 12.26 -9.11
CA SER A 269 0.79 13.14 -10.20
C SER A 269 -0.07 14.40 -10.29
N SER A 270 -1.39 14.27 -10.09
CA SER A 270 -2.31 15.41 -10.00
C SER A 270 -2.03 16.28 -8.78
N THR A 271 -1.72 15.68 -7.62
CA THR A 271 -1.33 16.41 -6.41
C THR A 271 -0.05 17.23 -6.64
N LEU A 272 0.96 16.61 -7.26
CA LEU A 272 2.20 17.29 -7.61
C LEU A 272 1.93 18.43 -8.59
N LEU A 273 1.09 18.21 -9.60
CA LEU A 273 0.72 19.22 -10.59
C LEU A 273 0.07 20.46 -9.95
N ILE A 274 -0.95 20.27 -9.10
CA ILE A 274 -1.64 21.41 -8.45
C ILE A 274 -0.73 22.19 -7.50
N ILE A 275 0.22 21.53 -6.84
CA ILE A 275 1.15 22.17 -5.92
C ILE A 275 2.25 22.89 -6.69
N ILE A 276 2.93 22.21 -7.62
CA ILE A 276 4.08 22.76 -8.36
C ILE A 276 3.67 23.91 -9.28
N ASN A 277 2.45 23.90 -9.81
CA ASN A 277 1.95 25.02 -10.61
C ASN A 277 1.88 26.35 -9.84
N THR A 278 1.88 26.31 -8.51
CA THR A 278 1.95 27.50 -7.65
C THR A 278 3.36 28.10 -7.52
N PHE A 279 4.40 27.37 -7.93
CA PHE A 279 5.79 27.84 -7.92
C PHE A 279 6.14 28.53 -9.24
N LYS A 280 7.30 29.20 -9.31
CA LYS A 280 7.77 29.88 -10.54
C LYS A 280 8.65 29.02 -11.45
N ASN A 281 9.16 27.88 -10.97
CA ASN A 281 10.15 27.07 -11.68
C ASN A 281 9.52 26.32 -12.89
N SER A 282 9.89 26.69 -14.11
CA SER A 282 9.33 26.13 -15.36
C SER A 282 9.74 24.68 -15.60
N LEU A 283 10.99 24.32 -15.29
CA LEU A 283 11.49 22.95 -15.46
C LEU A 283 10.68 21.96 -14.61
N VAL A 284 10.46 22.30 -13.34
CA VAL A 284 9.71 21.41 -12.41
C VAL A 284 8.23 21.33 -12.80
N LYS A 285 7.65 22.42 -13.32
CA LYS A 285 6.28 22.39 -13.89
C LYS A 285 6.19 21.45 -15.09
N ALA A 286 7.15 21.52 -16.00
CA ALA A 286 7.22 20.60 -17.14
C ALA A 286 7.36 19.16 -16.66
N SER A 287 8.21 18.89 -15.65
CA SER A 287 8.33 17.56 -15.04
C SER A 287 7.00 17.06 -14.47
N THR A 288 6.22 17.90 -13.76
CA THR A 288 4.91 17.48 -13.26
C THR A 288 3.90 17.20 -14.37
N MET A 289 3.93 17.98 -15.45
CA MET A 289 3.07 17.74 -16.61
C MET A 289 3.42 16.44 -17.32
N ILE A 290 4.72 16.12 -17.46
CA ILE A 290 5.18 14.85 -18.06
C ILE A 290 4.60 13.67 -17.28
N ILE A 291 4.79 13.61 -15.96
CA ILE A 291 4.28 12.50 -15.14
C ILE A 291 2.76 12.44 -15.23
N PHE A 292 2.06 13.57 -15.05
CA PHE A 292 0.60 13.61 -15.11
C PHE A 292 0.06 13.09 -16.44
N VAL A 293 0.59 13.58 -17.57
CA VAL A 293 0.18 13.16 -18.91
C VAL A 293 0.50 11.69 -19.14
N MET A 294 1.69 11.22 -18.74
CA MET A 294 2.06 9.81 -18.88
C MET A 294 1.10 8.90 -18.12
N THR A 295 0.84 9.18 -16.84
CA THR A 295 -0.09 8.39 -16.02
C THR A 295 -1.52 8.46 -16.56
N LEU A 296 -1.98 9.63 -17.01
CA LEU A 296 -3.34 9.79 -17.53
C LEU A 296 -3.54 9.07 -18.86
N VAL A 297 -2.64 9.30 -19.81
CA VAL A 297 -2.78 8.85 -21.21
C VAL A 297 -2.46 7.35 -21.36
N PHE A 298 -1.34 6.89 -20.81
CA PHE A 298 -0.93 5.48 -20.93
C PHE A 298 -1.50 4.59 -19.82
N GLY A 299 -1.82 5.16 -18.66
CA GLY A 299 -2.45 4.42 -17.56
C GLY A 299 -3.98 4.41 -17.70
N VAL A 300 -4.62 5.48 -17.23
CA VAL A 300 -6.09 5.52 -17.06
C VAL A 300 -6.83 5.47 -18.40
N LEU A 301 -6.37 6.21 -19.41
CA LEU A 301 -6.98 6.26 -20.74
C LEU A 301 -6.38 5.25 -21.71
N GLY A 302 -5.48 4.38 -21.25
CA GLY A 302 -4.67 3.53 -22.12
C GLY A 302 -5.49 2.62 -23.03
N LYS A 303 -6.61 2.09 -22.54
CA LYS A 303 -7.54 1.28 -23.33
C LYS A 303 -8.08 2.05 -24.54
N TYR A 304 -8.60 3.26 -24.31
CA TYR A 304 -9.11 4.12 -25.39
C TYR A 304 -8.01 4.56 -26.35
N LEU A 305 -6.79 4.75 -25.84
CA LEU A 305 -5.64 5.07 -26.68
C LEU A 305 -5.28 3.92 -27.62
N VAL A 306 -5.40 2.66 -27.18
CA VAL A 306 -5.21 1.49 -28.04
C VAL A 306 -6.31 1.39 -29.10
N ASP A 307 -7.55 1.69 -28.74
CA ASP A 307 -8.67 1.71 -29.70
C ASP A 307 -8.45 2.75 -30.82
N LEU A 308 -7.89 3.91 -30.48
CA LEU A 308 -7.57 4.98 -31.44
C LEU A 308 -6.27 4.70 -32.24
N TYR A 309 -5.27 4.09 -31.60
CA TYR A 309 -3.95 3.83 -32.19
C TYR A 309 -3.53 2.36 -31.96
N PRO A 310 -4.03 1.40 -32.74
CA PRO A 310 -3.79 -0.03 -32.50
C PRO A 310 -2.31 -0.43 -32.46
N ASN A 311 -1.44 0.32 -33.14
CA ASN A 311 0.00 0.09 -33.17
C ASN A 311 0.70 0.24 -31.81
N ILE A 312 0.08 0.89 -30.81
CA ILE A 312 0.64 0.99 -29.46
C ILE A 312 0.19 -0.15 -28.53
N SER A 313 -0.69 -1.05 -29.00
CA SER A 313 -1.18 -2.20 -28.23
C SER A 313 -0.05 -3.07 -27.65
N PHE A 314 1.11 -3.11 -28.30
CA PHE A 314 2.29 -3.84 -27.79
C PHE A 314 2.68 -3.39 -26.38
N LEU A 315 2.53 -2.11 -26.01
CA LEU A 315 2.86 -1.61 -24.67
C LEU A 315 2.03 -2.32 -23.58
N TYR A 316 0.81 -2.73 -23.93
CA TYR A 316 -0.13 -3.40 -23.03
C TYR A 316 -0.06 -4.93 -23.12
N SER A 317 0.68 -5.50 -24.08
CA SER A 317 0.82 -6.96 -24.23
C SER A 317 2.27 -7.47 -24.05
N ILE A 318 3.24 -6.57 -23.92
CA ILE A 318 4.68 -6.93 -23.86
C ILE A 318 5.11 -7.57 -22.54
N LEU A 319 4.29 -7.50 -21.49
CA LEU A 319 4.61 -8.13 -20.20
C LEU A 319 4.52 -9.65 -20.31
N GLY A 320 5.65 -10.34 -20.20
CA GLY A 320 5.72 -11.80 -20.20
C GLY A 320 6.11 -12.39 -18.84
N LYS A 321 6.13 -13.74 -18.77
CA LYS A 321 6.58 -14.53 -17.61
C LYS A 321 7.98 -14.12 -17.13
N TYR A 322 8.85 -13.69 -18.03
CA TYR A 322 10.21 -13.30 -17.72
C TYR A 322 10.40 -11.77 -17.69
N GLY A 323 9.34 -10.99 -17.47
CA GLY A 323 9.41 -9.53 -17.48
C GLY A 323 9.16 -8.95 -18.86
N ILE A 324 9.54 -7.68 -19.01
CA ILE A 324 9.32 -6.90 -20.23
C ILE A 324 10.52 -7.03 -21.17
N LEU A 325 11.74 -7.03 -20.61
CA LEU A 325 12.98 -6.90 -21.39
C LEU A 325 13.25 -8.15 -22.22
N SER A 326 13.42 -7.94 -23.53
CA SER A 326 13.87 -8.96 -24.48
C SER A 326 14.89 -8.38 -25.46
N LEU A 327 16.07 -8.99 -25.52
CA LEU A 327 17.14 -8.60 -26.46
C LEU A 327 16.72 -8.80 -27.93
N SER A 328 15.83 -9.75 -28.20
CA SER A 328 15.33 -10.00 -29.57
C SER A 328 14.26 -9.01 -30.03
N ASN A 329 13.71 -8.20 -29.12
CA ASN A 329 12.66 -7.24 -29.43
C ASN A 329 13.02 -5.85 -28.89
N LEU A 330 13.54 -4.99 -29.76
CA LEU A 330 13.90 -3.61 -29.42
C LEU A 330 12.72 -2.78 -28.86
N LYS A 331 11.46 -3.13 -29.19
CA LYS A 331 10.29 -2.46 -28.62
C LYS A 331 10.16 -2.66 -27.11
N SER A 332 10.80 -3.70 -26.55
CA SER A 332 10.82 -3.96 -25.10
C SER A 332 11.52 -2.88 -24.28
N PHE A 333 12.40 -2.08 -24.90
CA PHE A 333 13.06 -0.97 -24.21
C PHE A 333 12.14 0.23 -24.00
N VAL A 334 11.04 0.36 -24.77
CA VAL A 334 10.15 1.54 -24.70
C VAL A 334 9.52 1.69 -23.30
N PRO A 335 8.88 0.67 -22.69
CA PRO A 335 8.42 0.72 -21.30
C PRO A 335 9.48 1.16 -20.29
N TYR A 336 10.73 0.70 -20.46
CA TYR A 336 11.83 1.04 -19.56
C TYR A 336 12.27 2.49 -19.71
N ILE A 337 12.32 3.00 -20.95
CA ILE A 337 12.61 4.42 -21.21
C ILE A 337 11.50 5.29 -20.60
N MET A 338 10.24 4.92 -20.80
CA MET A 338 9.09 5.60 -20.19
C MET A 338 9.20 5.63 -18.66
N PHE A 339 9.49 4.49 -18.05
CA PHE A 339 9.70 4.40 -16.61
C PHE A 339 10.87 5.24 -16.13
N LEU A 340 11.99 5.24 -16.86
CA LEU A 340 13.17 6.03 -16.51
C LEU A 340 12.84 7.53 -16.54
N ILE A 341 12.08 7.98 -17.54
CA ILE A 341 11.59 9.37 -17.64
C ILE A 341 10.70 9.69 -16.43
N GLU A 342 9.71 8.84 -16.11
CA GLU A 342 8.81 9.05 -14.97
C GLU A 342 9.57 9.06 -13.63
N PHE A 343 10.55 8.17 -13.46
CA PHE A 343 11.39 8.10 -12.26
C PHE A 343 12.28 9.33 -12.11
N ILE A 344 12.98 9.74 -13.16
CA ILE A 344 13.86 10.92 -13.13
C ILE A 344 13.04 12.19 -12.88
N THR A 345 11.90 12.35 -13.54
CA THR A 345 11.02 13.51 -13.34
C THR A 345 10.47 13.54 -11.92
N LEU A 346 10.06 12.39 -11.36
CA LEU A 346 9.60 12.30 -9.97
C LEU A 346 10.73 12.69 -9.00
N LEU A 347 11.94 12.21 -9.25
CA LEU A 347 13.12 12.56 -8.44
C LEU A 347 13.41 14.06 -8.49
N ILE A 348 13.37 14.69 -9.67
CA ILE A 348 13.55 16.14 -9.83
C ILE A 348 12.53 16.91 -8.99
N ILE A 349 11.25 16.51 -9.04
CA ILE A 349 10.17 17.16 -8.27
C ILE A 349 10.40 16.99 -6.77
N ILE A 350 10.73 15.79 -6.31
CA ILE A 350 10.98 15.50 -4.90
C ILE A 350 12.18 16.30 -4.39
N LEU A 351 13.29 16.34 -5.14
CA LEU A 351 14.47 17.12 -4.77
C LEU A 351 14.17 18.62 -4.71
N PHE A 352 13.36 19.12 -5.64
CA PHE A 352 12.88 20.51 -5.60
C PHE A 352 12.06 20.78 -4.33
N LEU A 353 11.12 19.89 -3.98
CA LEU A 353 10.31 20.01 -2.76
C LEU A 353 11.16 19.93 -1.48
N ILE A 354 12.19 19.08 -1.44
CA ILE A 354 13.13 19.00 -0.31
C ILE A 354 13.94 20.30 -0.19
N LYS A 355 14.34 20.89 -1.32
CA LYS A 355 15.04 22.18 -1.35
C LYS A 355 14.15 23.31 -0.82
N ASP A 356 12.87 23.33 -1.18
CA ASP A 356 11.89 24.30 -0.67
C ASP A 356 11.64 24.11 0.85
N ASN A 357 11.44 22.86 1.29
CA ASN A 357 11.26 22.54 2.69
C ASN A 357 11.88 21.19 3.02
N ARG A 358 12.95 21.19 3.83
CA ARG A 358 13.68 19.97 4.23
C ARG A 358 12.79 18.90 4.85
N LYS A 359 11.65 19.26 5.45
CA LYS A 359 10.69 18.29 6.00
C LYS A 359 10.11 17.37 4.93
N ASN A 360 10.14 17.75 3.65
CA ASN A 360 9.67 16.94 2.52
C ASN A 360 10.51 15.69 2.23
N ILE A 361 11.62 15.48 2.95
CA ILE A 361 12.38 14.22 2.84
C ILE A 361 11.56 13.00 3.26
N ASP A 362 10.55 13.18 4.12
CA ASP A 362 9.66 12.08 4.50
C ASP A 362 8.77 11.59 3.34
N ILE A 363 8.41 12.45 2.39
CA ILE A 363 7.70 12.05 1.17
C ILE A 363 8.57 11.08 0.36
N PHE A 364 9.86 11.40 0.20
CA PHE A 364 10.81 10.51 -0.46
C PHE A 364 10.92 9.16 0.27
N ILE A 365 11.06 9.19 1.60
CA ILE A 365 11.17 7.98 2.43
C ILE A 365 9.89 7.13 2.32
N ILE A 366 8.70 7.74 2.38
CA ILE A 366 7.41 7.04 2.26
C ILE A 366 7.31 6.34 0.91
N LEU A 367 7.60 7.04 -0.19
CA LEU A 367 7.56 6.48 -1.54
C LEU A 367 8.63 5.39 -1.73
N LEU A 368 9.82 5.57 -1.18
CA LEU A 368 10.92 4.59 -1.26
C LEU A 368 10.56 3.28 -0.52
N ILE A 369 10.04 3.39 0.70
CA ILE A 369 9.58 2.21 1.48
C ILE A 369 8.40 1.54 0.76
N GLY A 370 7.45 2.33 0.25
CA GLY A 370 6.34 1.83 -0.56
C GLY A 370 6.81 1.05 -1.78
N PHE A 371 7.71 1.63 -2.59
CA PHE A 371 8.30 0.97 -3.75
C PHE A 371 9.03 -0.31 -3.35
N GLY A 372 9.85 -0.27 -2.30
CA GLY A 372 10.57 -1.42 -1.75
C GLY A 372 9.64 -2.58 -1.37
N SER A 373 8.47 -2.28 -0.79
CA SER A 373 7.48 -3.30 -0.41
C SER A 373 6.93 -4.10 -1.60
N ARG A 374 6.80 -3.47 -2.78
CA ARG A 374 6.39 -4.15 -4.00
C ARG A 374 7.58 -4.80 -4.70
N PHE A 375 8.71 -4.11 -4.75
CA PHE A 375 9.93 -4.56 -5.42
C PHE A 375 10.48 -5.87 -4.84
N MET A 376 10.36 -6.11 -3.53
CA MET A 376 10.87 -7.33 -2.88
C MET A 376 10.31 -8.65 -3.46
N LEU A 377 9.19 -8.61 -4.18
CA LEU A 377 8.65 -9.78 -4.88
C LEU A 377 9.54 -10.30 -6.01
N CYS A 378 10.55 -9.53 -6.42
CA CYS A 378 11.60 -10.02 -7.33
C CYS A 378 12.27 -11.30 -6.81
N PHE A 379 12.22 -11.54 -5.49
CA PHE A 379 12.71 -12.74 -4.83
C PHE A 379 11.63 -13.78 -4.51
N SER A 380 10.42 -13.61 -5.03
CA SER A 380 9.30 -14.55 -4.87
C SER A 380 8.94 -15.27 -6.18
N PRO A 381 8.79 -16.61 -6.17
CA PRO A 381 8.30 -17.35 -7.34
C PRO A 381 6.85 -17.01 -7.71
N THR A 382 6.10 -16.35 -6.83
CA THR A 382 4.69 -15.96 -7.03
C THR A 382 4.49 -14.51 -7.50
N VAL A 383 5.56 -13.87 -8.00
CA VAL A 383 5.55 -12.45 -8.44
C VAL A 383 4.39 -12.10 -9.40
N TRP A 384 4.01 -13.01 -10.29
CA TRP A 384 2.92 -12.80 -11.25
C TRP A 384 1.55 -13.19 -10.72
N VAL A 385 1.47 -14.35 -10.07
CA VAL A 385 0.21 -14.96 -9.60
C VAL A 385 -0.41 -14.17 -8.45
N SER A 386 0.43 -13.52 -7.64
CA SER A 386 -0.06 -12.67 -6.57
C SER A 386 -0.66 -11.35 -7.06
N GLY A 387 -0.56 -11.05 -8.35
CA GLY A 387 -1.22 -9.93 -9.00
C GLY A 387 -0.97 -8.57 -8.34
N ASN A 388 -1.98 -7.70 -8.43
CA ASN A 388 -1.93 -6.32 -7.96
C ASN A 388 -2.22 -6.15 -6.46
N ARG A 389 -2.87 -7.12 -5.77
CA ARG A 389 -3.15 -7.03 -4.31
C ARG A 389 -1.89 -6.74 -3.49
N THR A 390 -0.78 -7.29 -3.94
CA THR A 390 0.55 -7.14 -3.36
C THR A 390 1.14 -5.73 -3.50
N ALA A 391 0.61 -4.89 -4.40
CA ALA A 391 0.99 -3.49 -4.55
C ALA A 391 0.26 -2.55 -3.57
N LEU A 392 -0.61 -3.08 -2.69
CA LEU A 392 -1.40 -2.27 -1.74
C LEU A 392 -0.53 -1.29 -0.95
N PHE A 393 0.55 -1.75 -0.33
CA PHE A 393 1.44 -0.88 0.45
C PHE A 393 2.09 0.21 -0.40
N PHE A 394 2.47 -0.12 -1.63
CA PHE A 394 3.02 0.85 -2.57
C PHE A 394 1.99 1.89 -2.99
N TYR A 395 0.76 1.48 -3.29
CA TYR A 395 -0.33 2.40 -3.65
C TYR A 395 -0.71 3.31 -2.48
N PHE A 396 -0.78 2.76 -1.27
CA PHE A 396 -1.01 3.57 -0.07
C PHE A 396 0.14 4.52 0.24
N SER A 397 1.38 4.20 -0.12
CA SER A 397 2.49 5.16 -0.01
C SER A 397 2.27 6.40 -0.87
N MET A 398 1.73 6.24 -2.09
CA MET A 398 1.36 7.35 -2.98
C MET A 398 0.20 8.16 -2.41
N ILE A 399 -0.83 7.48 -1.89
CA ILE A 399 -1.98 8.12 -1.24
C ILE A 399 -1.53 8.95 -0.02
N ILE A 400 -0.70 8.38 0.84
CA ILE A 400 -0.17 9.03 2.04
C ILE A 400 0.70 10.23 1.65
N ALA A 401 1.61 10.06 0.68
CA ALA A 401 2.45 11.15 0.17
C ALA A 401 1.61 12.32 -0.35
N SER A 402 0.55 12.04 -1.11
CA SER A 402 -0.39 13.05 -1.61
C SER A 402 -1.12 13.78 -0.49
N CYS A 403 -1.67 13.05 0.49
CA CYS A 403 -2.36 13.65 1.64
C CYS A 403 -1.42 14.54 2.46
N LEU A 404 -0.18 14.09 2.70
CA LEU A 404 0.84 14.85 3.41
C LEU A 404 1.22 16.14 2.64
N LEU A 405 1.42 16.03 1.33
CA LEU A 405 1.73 17.16 0.46
C LEU A 405 0.62 18.20 0.46
N ILE A 406 -0.63 17.77 0.27
CA ILE A 406 -1.79 18.67 0.31
C ILE A 406 -1.91 19.31 1.68
N SER A 407 -1.71 18.57 2.79
CA SER A 407 -1.74 19.15 4.13
C SER A 407 -0.68 20.24 4.32
N ARG A 408 0.53 20.06 3.77
CA ARG A 408 1.63 21.04 3.90
C ARG A 408 1.41 22.27 3.06
N TYR A 409 0.94 22.09 1.83
CA TYR A 409 0.80 23.16 0.84
C TYR A 409 -0.65 23.65 0.68
N HIS A 410 -1.57 23.28 1.57
CA HIS A 410 -3.00 23.64 1.48
C HIS A 410 -3.23 25.15 1.26
N HIS A 411 -2.42 26.01 1.89
CA HIS A 411 -2.50 27.47 1.76
C HIS A 411 -2.24 27.97 0.32
N ARG A 412 -1.57 27.18 -0.52
CA ARG A 412 -1.30 27.51 -1.93
C ARG A 412 -2.37 26.97 -2.89
N ILE A 413 -3.15 25.98 -2.45
CA ILE A 413 -4.10 25.27 -3.30
C ILE A 413 -5.46 26.00 -3.24
N LYS A 414 -5.80 26.74 -4.30
CA LYS A 414 -7.09 27.45 -4.38
C LYS A 414 -8.27 26.51 -4.64
N ASN A 415 -8.09 25.50 -5.49
CA ASN A 415 -9.17 24.68 -6.05
C ASN A 415 -9.21 23.26 -5.47
N LEU A 416 -8.95 23.10 -4.15
CA LEU A 416 -8.92 21.77 -3.52
C LEU A 416 -10.27 21.05 -3.59
N ASP A 417 -11.38 21.80 -3.59
CA ASP A 417 -12.72 21.21 -3.63
C ASP A 417 -13.01 20.52 -4.98
N TYR A 418 -12.59 21.12 -6.10
CA TYR A 418 -12.67 20.49 -7.42
C TYR A 418 -11.80 19.24 -7.52
N PHE A 419 -10.58 19.31 -6.97
CA PHE A 419 -9.70 18.15 -6.90
C PHE A 419 -10.34 16.99 -6.13
N MET A 420 -10.93 17.27 -4.96
CA MET A 420 -11.66 16.28 -4.18
C MET A 420 -12.89 15.75 -4.93
N ALA A 421 -13.63 16.59 -5.65
CA ALA A 421 -14.79 16.15 -6.43
C ALA A 421 -14.38 15.16 -7.54
N ILE A 422 -13.33 15.48 -8.31
CA ILE A 422 -12.82 14.60 -9.38
C ILE A 422 -12.42 13.23 -8.83
N PHE A 423 -11.61 13.19 -7.76
CA PHE A 423 -11.21 11.92 -7.16
C PHE A 423 -12.33 11.23 -6.38
N GLY A 424 -13.34 11.98 -5.94
CA GLY A 424 -14.60 11.42 -5.43
C GLY A 424 -15.34 10.62 -6.50
N VAL A 425 -15.34 11.08 -7.76
CA VAL A 425 -15.89 10.30 -8.88
C VAL A 425 -15.09 9.03 -9.13
N PHE A 426 -13.75 9.09 -9.15
CA PHE A 426 -12.92 7.89 -9.26
C PHE A 426 -13.17 6.90 -8.12
N ALA A 427 -13.27 7.37 -6.88
CA ALA A 427 -13.62 6.56 -5.73
C ALA A 427 -14.99 5.89 -5.91
N PHE A 428 -15.99 6.63 -6.41
CA PHE A 428 -17.33 6.09 -6.69
C PHE A 428 -17.30 5.03 -7.80
N CYS A 429 -16.57 5.27 -8.90
CA CYS A 429 -16.41 4.28 -9.97
C CYS A 429 -15.72 3.00 -9.47
N ASN A 430 -14.70 3.12 -8.62
CA ASN A 430 -14.04 1.97 -8.00
C ASN A 430 -15.00 1.15 -7.12
N ILE A 431 -15.91 1.82 -6.41
CA ILE A 431 -16.95 1.16 -5.62
C ILE A 431 -17.88 0.38 -6.53
N ILE A 432 -18.39 0.99 -7.61
CA ILE A 432 -19.26 0.30 -8.59
C ILE A 432 -18.56 -0.92 -9.17
N ASN A 433 -17.28 -0.81 -9.51
CA ASN A 433 -16.49 -1.91 -10.08
C ASN A 433 -16.31 -3.11 -9.12
N CYS A 434 -16.69 -2.99 -7.84
CA CYS A 434 -16.71 -4.12 -6.90
C CYS A 434 -18.07 -4.79 -6.80
N LEU A 435 -19.13 -4.14 -7.30
CA LEU A 435 -20.52 -4.60 -7.23
C LEU A 435 -21.00 -5.26 -8.54
N VAL A 436 -20.28 -5.00 -9.63
CA VAL A 436 -20.44 -5.64 -10.95
C VAL A 436 -19.41 -6.76 -11.06
#